data_AF-A0AB38DZV2-F1
#
_entry.id   AF-A0AB38DZV2-F1
#
_cell.length_a   1.000
_cell.length_b   1.000
_cell.length_c   1.000
_cell.angle_alpha   90.00
_cell.angle_beta   90.00
_cell.angle_gamma   90.00
#
_symmetry.space_group_name_H-M   'P 1'
#
loop_
_entity.id
_entity.type
_entity.pdbx_description
1 polymer ?
#
loop_
_entity_poly.entity_id
_entity_poly.type
_entity_poly.pdbx_seq_one_letter_code
_entity_poly.pdbx_strand_id
1 'polypeptide(L)' 'MTAGSQPVRTEQDVVLARQTVRKLVVQCGLRLVDQTKLVTAASELARNTVIYGGGGDMDWALVESGIRKGVCS' A
#
# COMPACT_ATOMS: atom_id res chain seq x y z
N MET A 1 -2.86 -13.42 9.39
CA MET A 1 -3.14 -12.33 8.42
C MET A 1 -2.73 -11.03 9.07
N THR A 2 -1.74 -10.34 8.50
CA THR A 2 -1.28 -9.04 9.01
C THR A 2 -2.12 -7.95 8.34
N ALA A 3 -2.91 -7.21 9.09
CA ALA A 3 -3.71 -6.11 8.58
C ALA A 3 -3.66 -4.93 9.55
N GLY A 4 -3.95 -3.73 9.05
CA GLY A 4 -3.99 -2.52 9.84
C GLY A 4 -4.77 -1.41 9.14
N SER A 5 -5.09 -0.39 9.92
CA SER A 5 -5.71 0.84 9.44
C SER A 5 -4.94 2.01 10.01
N GLN A 6 -4.81 3.09 9.24
CA GLN A 6 -4.23 4.33 9.74
C GLN A 6 -4.91 5.54 9.12
N PRO A 7 -5.05 6.62 9.88
CA PRO A 7 -5.69 7.82 9.37
C PRO A 7 -4.84 8.54 8.33
N VAL A 8 -5.51 9.16 7.38
CA VAL A 8 -4.94 9.98 6.32
C VAL A 8 -5.73 11.28 6.25
N ARG A 9 -5.34 12.27 7.06
CA ARG A 9 -6.05 13.56 7.20
C ARG A 9 -5.18 14.76 6.81
N THR A 10 -3.87 14.59 6.83
CA THR A 10 -2.89 15.64 6.57
C THR A 10 -1.84 15.17 5.57
N GLU A 11 -1.07 16.10 5.00
CA GLU A 11 0.04 15.75 4.12
C GLU A 11 1.10 14.88 4.81
N GLN A 12 1.28 15.05 6.13
CA GLN A 12 2.19 14.23 6.91
C GLN A 12 1.70 12.77 6.95
N ASP A 13 0.40 12.55 7.04
CA ASP A 13 -0.18 11.21 6.99
C ASP A 13 0.00 10.55 5.62
N VAL A 14 0.01 11.32 4.53
CA VAL A 14 0.33 10.80 3.19
C VAL A 14 1.77 10.26 3.15
N VAL A 15 2.71 10.93 3.82
CA VAL A 15 4.10 10.46 3.91
C VAL A 15 4.17 9.17 4.74
N LEU A 16 3.46 9.10 5.86
CA LEU A 16 3.38 7.89 6.68
C LEU A 16 2.72 6.73 5.92
N ALA A 17 1.65 7.00 5.17
CA ALA A 17 0.99 6.05 4.27
C ALA A 17 1.96 5.43 3.27
N ARG A 18 2.73 6.28 2.59
CA ARG A 18 3.77 5.83 1.65
C ARG A 18 4.84 4.96 2.31
N GLN A 19 5.30 5.35 3.50
CA GLN A 19 6.30 4.59 4.24
C GLN A 19 5.77 3.23 4.69
N THR A 20 4.53 3.17 5.18
CA THR A 20 3.85 1.93 5.56
C THR A 20 3.73 1.01 4.35
N VAL A 21 3.20 1.49 3.21
CA VAL A 21 3.09 0.69 1.99
C VAL A 21 4.46 0.22 1.50
N ARG A 22 5.48 1.08 1.53
CA ARG A 22 6.85 0.69 1.16
C ARG A 22 7.39 -0.46 2.03
N LYS A 23 7.16 -0.41 3.35
CA LYS A 23 7.56 -1.50 4.26
C LYS A 23 6.83 -2.79 3.92
N LEU A 24 5.52 -2.73 3.68
CA LEU A 24 4.69 -3.89 3.35
C LEU A 24 5.11 -4.56 2.04
N VAL A 25 5.34 -3.78 0.97
CA VAL A 25 5.74 -4.35 -0.34
C VAL A 25 7.14 -4.97 -0.30
N VAL A 26 8.04 -4.44 0.53
CA VAL A 26 9.38 -5.04 0.78
C VAL A 26 9.23 -6.33 1.56
N GLN A 27 8.39 -6.37 2.59
CA GLN A 27 8.08 -7.58 3.36
C GLN A 27 7.47 -8.68 2.48
N CYS A 28 6.65 -8.32 1.50
CA CYS A 28 6.08 -9.25 0.53
C CYS A 28 7.09 -9.79 -0.51
N GLY A 29 8.33 -9.27 -0.54
CA GLY A 29 9.34 -9.71 -1.52
C GLY A 29 9.00 -9.34 -2.97
N LEU A 30 8.18 -8.30 -3.19
CA LEU A 30 7.81 -7.86 -4.53
C LEU A 30 9.02 -7.34 -5.31
N ARG A 31 8.98 -7.44 -6.64
CA ARG A 31 10.04 -6.90 -7.51
C ARG A 31 10.07 -5.38 -7.40
N LEU A 32 11.26 -4.76 -7.56
CA LEU A 32 11.44 -3.32 -7.43
C LEU A 32 10.45 -2.49 -8.27
N VAL A 33 10.17 -2.93 -9.50
CA VAL A 33 9.19 -2.28 -10.38
C VAL A 33 7.78 -2.30 -9.79
N ASP A 34 7.37 -3.43 -9.20
CA ASP A 34 6.05 -3.57 -8.59
C ASP A 34 5.95 -2.80 -7.26
N GLN A 35 7.04 -2.76 -6.49
CA GLN A 35 7.14 -1.91 -5.30
C GLN A 35 6.90 -0.44 -5.65
N THR A 36 7.58 0.08 -6.68
CA THR A 36 7.44 1.49 -7.10
C THR A 36 6.01 1.79 -7.55
N LYS A 37 5.39 0.90 -8.34
CA LYS A 37 3.99 1.07 -8.79
C LYS A 37 3.02 1.18 -7.62
N LEU A 38 3.13 0.27 -6.65
CA LEU A 38 2.23 0.25 -5.48
C LEU A 38 2.45 1.46 -4.57
N VAL A 39 3.71 1.84 -4.33
CA VAL A 39 4.05 3.01 -3.50
C VAL A 39 3.53 4.30 -4.13
N THR A 40 3.66 4.45 -5.44
CA THR A 40 3.11 5.60 -6.17
C THR A 40 1.58 5.60 -6.12
N ALA A 41 0.92 4.49 -6.46
CA ALA A 41 -0.53 4.40 -6.44
C ALA A 41 -1.12 4.72 -5.06
N ALA A 42 -0.54 4.18 -3.98
CA ALA A 42 -0.97 4.49 -2.62
C ALA A 42 -0.76 5.96 -2.24
N SER A 43 0.33 6.58 -2.71
CA SER A 43 0.60 8.00 -2.47
C SER A 43 -0.43 8.90 -3.16
N GLU A 44 -0.77 8.58 -4.41
CA GLU A 44 -1.77 9.34 -5.17
C GLU A 44 -3.16 9.19 -4.55
N LEU A 45 -3.55 7.97 -4.14
CA LEU A 45 -4.81 7.75 -3.44
C LEU A 45 -4.87 8.51 -2.11
N ALA A 46 -3.84 8.38 -1.27
CA ALA A 46 -3.78 9.07 0.02
C ALA A 46 -3.82 10.60 -0.14
N ARG A 47 -3.08 11.15 -1.13
CA ARG A 47 -3.12 12.57 -1.47
C ARG A 47 -4.53 12.99 -1.89
N ASN A 48 -5.18 12.22 -2.76
CA ASN A 48 -6.53 12.54 -3.22
C ASN A 48 -7.54 12.53 -2.08
N THR A 49 -7.41 11.59 -1.13
CA THR A 49 -8.22 11.55 0.09
C THR A 49 -8.06 12.80 0.94
N VAL A 50 -6.84 13.31 1.13
CA VAL A 50 -6.61 14.55 1.91
C VAL A 50 -7.13 15.78 1.17
N ILE A 51 -6.75 15.96 -0.10
CA ILE A 51 -7.02 17.19 -0.85
C ILE A 51 -8.48 17.30 -1.25
N TYR A 52 -9.08 16.21 -1.73
CA TYR A 52 -10.43 16.23 -2.31
C TYR A 52 -11.47 15.57 -1.39
N GLY A 53 -11.05 14.64 -0.53
CA GLY A 53 -11.95 13.88 0.35
C GLY A 53 -12.13 14.47 1.75
N GLY A 54 -11.33 15.47 2.15
CA GLY A 54 -11.34 16.00 3.52
C GLY A 54 -10.69 15.06 4.55
N GLY A 55 -9.95 14.05 4.08
CA GLY A 55 -9.33 13.01 4.89
C GLY A 55 -10.12 11.70 4.93
N GLY A 56 -9.52 10.67 5.53
CA GLY A 56 -10.12 9.34 5.65
C GLY A 56 -9.20 8.39 6.40
N ASP A 57 -9.45 7.09 6.28
CA ASP A 57 -8.60 6.04 6.83
C ASP A 57 -8.12 5.12 5.69
N MET A 58 -6.85 4.71 5.78
CA MET A 58 -6.22 3.80 4.83
C MET A 58 -6.09 2.41 5.47
N ASP A 59 -6.91 1.49 5.00
CA ASP A 59 -6.85 0.08 5.37
C ASP A 59 -5.85 -0.67 4.50
N TRP A 60 -5.13 -1.60 5.10
CA TRP A 60 -4.20 -2.49 4.40
C TRP A 60 -4.22 -3.88 5.01
N ALA A 61 -3.99 -4.88 4.17
CA ALA A 61 -3.84 -6.27 4.59
C ALA A 61 -2.78 -6.96 3.72
N LEU A 62 -1.89 -7.71 4.36
CA LEU A 62 -1.02 -8.65 3.68
C LEU A 62 -1.86 -9.87 3.31
N VAL A 63 -2.07 -10.03 2.02
CA VAL A 63 -2.75 -11.20 1.45
C VAL A 63 -1.68 -12.15 0.94
N GLU A 64 -1.50 -13.26 1.64
CA GLU A 64 -0.70 -14.39 1.14
C GLU A 64 -1.61 -15.26 0.28
N SER A 65 -1.45 -15.18 -1.04
CA SER A 65 -2.01 -16.18 -1.93
C SER A 65 -1.05 -17.38 -1.94
N GLY A 66 -1.32 -18.34 -1.05
CA GLY A 66 -0.74 -19.67 -1.18
C GLY A 66 -1.20 -20.27 -2.50
N ILE A 67 -0.22 -20.75 -3.29
CA ILE A 67 -0.37 -21.45 -4.58
C ILE A 67 -0.23 -20.54 -5.81
N ARG A 68 1.03 -20.33 -6.23
CA ARG A 68 1.36 -20.52 -7.65
C ARG A 68 2.26 -21.74 -7.81
N LYS A 69 1.62 -22.92 -7.90
CA LYS A 69 2.15 -24.05 -8.67
C LYS A 69 1.39 -24.06 -9.99
N GLY A 70 2.09 -23.80 -11.09
CA GLY A 70 1.57 -23.90 -12.44
C GLY A 70 2.67 -24.44 -13.35
N VAL A 71 2.33 -25.44 -14.15
CA VAL A 71 3.22 -26.25 -14.99
C VAL A 71 3.39 -25.60 -16.37
N CYS A 72 4.58 -25.81 -16.95
CA CYS A 72 4.97 -25.53 -18.32
C CYS A 72 3.97 -26.11 -19.35
N SER A 73 3.70 -25.33 -20.40
CA SER A 73 3.54 -25.81 -21.77
C SER A 73 4.32 -24.88 -22.69
#